data_AF-A0A383DFW1-F1
#
_entry.id   AF-A0A383DFW1-F1
#
_cell.length_a   1.000
_cell.length_b   1.000
_cell.length_c   1.000
_cell.angle_alpha   90.00
_cell.angle_beta   90.00
_cell.angle_gamma   90.00
#
_symmetry.space_group_name_H-M   'P 1'
#
loop_
_entity.id
_entity.type
_entity.pdbx_description
1 polymer ?
#
loop_
_entity_poly.entity_id
_entity_poly.type
_entity_poly.pdbx_seq_one_letter_code
_entity_poly.pdbx_strand_id
1 'polypeptide(L)'
;MQLVIHLIKENNMPETKFPTEIIDIPSKGYFYPEKSPLSSGTVELKYMTAKDEDVLTSQNLIAKGIVLDVLLANLMVDKKIKVSDLLIGDKNALLIAARVLA
;
A
#
# COMPACT_ATOMS: atom_id res chain seq x y z
N MET A 1 44.66 -1.26 -8.74
CA MET A 1 43.87 -2.16 -7.86
C MET A 1 42.89 -1.40 -6.95
N GLN A 2 42.49 -0.16 -7.25
CA GLN A 2 41.45 0.57 -6.51
C GLN A 2 40.16 0.82 -7.31
N LEU A 3 40.12 0.46 -8.60
CA LEU A 3 38.98 0.77 -9.47
C LEU A 3 37.82 -0.24 -9.40
N VAL A 4 38.01 -1.38 -8.72
CA VAL A 4 37.00 -2.47 -8.69
C VAL A 4 36.06 -2.38 -7.48
N ILE A 5 36.43 -1.66 -6.43
CA ILE A 5 35.65 -1.63 -5.18
C ILE A 5 34.44 -0.66 -5.27
N HIS A 6 34.41 0.24 -6.25
CA HIS A 6 33.33 1.23 -6.36
C HIS A 6 32.05 0.72 -7.08
N LEU A 7 32.10 -0.44 -7.74
CA LEU A 7 30.99 -0.96 -8.55
C LEU A 7 30.16 -2.08 -7.88
N ILE A 8 30.47 -2.47 -6.64
CA ILE A 8 29.75 -3.53 -5.89
C ILE A 8 29.06 -2.94 -4.65
N LYS A 9 28.33 -1.84 -4.83
CA LYS A 9 27.41 -1.28 -3.82
C LYS A 9 26.02 -0.98 -4.40
N GLU A 10 25.60 -1.74 -5.41
CA GLU A 10 24.19 -1.81 -5.76
C GLU A 10 23.46 -2.73 -4.76
N ASN A 11 22.87 -2.10 -3.74
CA ASN A 11 21.58 -2.43 -3.13
C ASN A 11 21.20 -3.92 -2.98
N ASN A 12 21.94 -4.68 -2.16
CA ASN A 12 21.41 -5.89 -1.53
C ASN A 12 21.07 -5.61 -0.06
N MET A 13 20.16 -4.66 0.18
CA MET A 13 19.33 -4.74 1.39
C MET A 13 18.34 -5.87 1.17
N PRO A 14 18.27 -6.90 2.02
CA PRO A 14 17.20 -7.89 1.92
C PRO A 14 15.86 -7.13 1.99
N GLU A 15 15.04 -7.23 0.95
CA GLU A 15 13.66 -6.73 1.01
C GLU A 15 13.01 -7.36 2.23
N THR A 16 12.77 -6.54 3.25
CA THR A 16 12.12 -6.99 4.46
C THR A 16 10.67 -7.26 4.07
N LYS A 17 10.35 -8.54 3.84
CA LYS A 17 8.99 -8.97 3.54
C LYS A 17 8.18 -8.89 4.82
N PHE A 18 7.39 -7.84 4.94
CA PHE A 18 6.40 -7.72 6.00
C PHE A 18 5.32 -8.78 5.78
N PRO A 19 4.70 -9.32 6.85
CA PRO A 19 3.50 -10.12 6.72
C PRO A 19 2.45 -9.38 5.89
N THR A 20 1.65 -10.13 5.14
CA THR A 20 0.60 -9.60 4.28
C THR A 20 -0.70 -10.38 4.45
N GLU A 21 -1.79 -9.74 4.08
CA GLU A 21 -3.12 -10.33 4.09
C GLU A 21 -3.88 -9.94 2.82
N ILE A 22 -4.61 -10.90 2.27
CA ILE A 22 -5.46 -10.67 1.10
C ILE A 22 -6.85 -10.29 1.60
N ILE A 23 -7.30 -9.10 1.23
CA ILE A 23 -8.58 -8.54 1.63
C ILE A 23 -9.54 -8.57 0.46
N ASP A 24 -10.70 -9.20 0.65
CA ASP A 24 -11.81 -9.13 -0.29
C ASP A 24 -12.46 -7.74 -0.24
N ILE A 25 -12.57 -7.09 -1.40
CA ILE A 25 -13.24 -5.78 -1.50
C ILE A 25 -14.74 -5.94 -1.80
N PRO A 26 -15.63 -5.10 -1.21
CA PRO A 26 -17.08 -5.20 -1.37
C PRO A 26 -17.58 -5.24 -2.83
N SER A 27 -16.93 -4.52 -3.74
CA SER A 27 -17.29 -4.54 -5.16
C SER A 27 -17.06 -5.87 -5.86
N LYS A 28 -16.24 -6.76 -5.27
CA LYS A 28 -15.79 -8.03 -5.87
C LYS A 28 -15.12 -7.85 -7.24
N GLY A 29 -14.63 -6.64 -7.53
CA GLY A 29 -13.96 -6.34 -8.79
C GLY A 29 -14.89 -5.92 -9.94
N TYR A 30 -16.21 -6.04 -9.79
CA TYR A 30 -17.17 -5.92 -10.91
C TYR A 30 -17.22 -4.55 -11.59
N PHE A 31 -16.83 -3.50 -10.88
CA PHE A 31 -16.92 -2.12 -11.36
C PHE A 31 -15.58 -1.57 -11.85
N TYR A 32 -14.54 -2.40 -11.92
CA TYR A 32 -13.24 -2.02 -12.46
C TYR A 32 -13.09 -2.54 -13.90
N PRO A 33 -12.31 -1.85 -14.76
CA PRO A 33 -11.97 -2.38 -16.07
C PRO A 33 -11.31 -3.76 -15.98
N GLU A 34 -11.54 -4.64 -16.95
CA GLU A 34 -10.99 -6.01 -16.95
C GLU A 34 -9.45 -6.08 -16.86
N LYS A 35 -8.77 -5.04 -17.36
CA LYS A 35 -7.30 -4.94 -17.29
C LYS A 35 -6.79 -4.34 -15.97
N SER A 36 -7.68 -3.87 -15.11
CA SER A 36 -7.32 -3.31 -13.81
C SER A 36 -6.94 -4.43 -12.84
N PRO A 37 -5.88 -4.28 -12.02
CA PRO A 37 -5.59 -5.23 -10.94
C PRO A 37 -6.77 -5.37 -9.95
N LEU A 38 -7.60 -4.34 -9.80
CA LEU A 38 -8.76 -4.34 -8.90
C LEU A 38 -9.92 -5.23 -9.40
N SER A 39 -9.90 -5.67 -10.66
CA SER A 39 -10.91 -6.57 -11.22
C SER A 39 -10.89 -7.97 -10.58
N SER A 40 -9.82 -8.34 -9.86
CA SER A 40 -9.74 -9.58 -9.08
C SER A 40 -10.75 -9.63 -7.93
N GLY A 41 -11.22 -8.48 -7.46
CA GLY A 41 -12.03 -8.38 -6.25
C GLY A 41 -11.25 -8.54 -4.94
N THR A 42 -9.92 -8.53 -5.00
CA THR A 42 -9.05 -8.65 -3.83
C THR A 42 -7.89 -7.65 -3.87
N VAL A 43 -7.42 -7.24 -2.70
CA VAL A 43 -6.23 -6.39 -2.55
C VAL A 43 -5.35 -6.95 -1.44
N GLU A 44 -4.06 -7.11 -1.72
CA GLU A 44 -3.08 -7.53 -0.73
C GLU A 44 -2.53 -6.31 0.03
N LEU A 45 -2.69 -6.33 1.37
CA LEU A 45 -2.16 -5.33 2.27
C LEU A 45 -1.03 -5.92 3.12
N LYS A 46 0.05 -5.17 3.31
CA LYS A 46 1.04 -5.47 4.36
C LYS A 46 0.54 -4.99 5.71
N TYR A 47 1.03 -5.64 6.75
CA TYR A 47 0.82 -5.21 8.13
C TYR A 47 1.49 -3.86 8.38
N MET A 48 0.88 -3.03 9.23
CA MET A 48 1.39 -1.70 9.51
C MET A 48 2.70 -1.76 10.29
N THR A 49 3.62 -0.88 9.94
CA THR A 49 4.86 -0.65 10.69
C THR A 49 4.75 0.66 11.47
N ALA A 50 5.64 0.88 12.44
CA ALA A 50 5.73 2.16 13.14
C ALA A 50 5.88 3.36 12.17
N LYS A 51 6.58 3.16 11.04
CA LYS A 51 6.74 4.18 10.00
C LYS A 51 5.42 4.48 9.25
N ASP A 52 4.56 3.49 9.08
CA ASP A 52 3.25 3.70 8.47
C ASP A 52 2.33 4.45 9.45
N GLU A 53 2.37 4.11 10.74
CA GLU A 53 1.63 4.82 11.80
C GLU A 53 2.04 6.30 11.91
N ASP A 54 3.33 6.62 11.75
CA ASP A 54 3.80 8.02 11.74
C ASP A 54 3.09 8.88 10.68
N VAL A 55 2.64 8.29 9.56
CA VAL A 55 1.88 8.99 8.52
C VAL A 55 0.62 9.62 9.10
N LEU A 56 -0.08 8.92 10.00
CA LEU A 56 -1.34 9.38 10.62
C LEU A 56 -1.17 10.62 11.50
N THR A 57 0.07 10.93 11.91
CA THR A 57 0.38 12.12 12.73
C THR A 57 0.91 13.30 11.91
N SER A 58 1.09 13.12 10.60
CA SER A 58 1.67 14.14 9.72
C SER A 58 0.74 15.33 9.52
N GLN A 59 1.05 16.45 10.18
CA GLN A 59 0.28 17.70 10.09
C GLN A 59 0.10 18.20 8.65
N ASN A 60 1.13 18.05 7.81
CA ASN A 60 1.08 18.43 6.39
C ASN A 60 0.08 17.58 5.59
N LEU A 61 0.05 16.26 5.81
CA LEU A 61 -0.87 15.37 5.10
C LEU A 61 -2.31 15.51 5.60
N ILE A 62 -2.48 15.74 6.90
CA ILE A 62 -3.77 16.04 7.52
C ILE A 62 -4.34 17.34 6.95
N ALA A 63 -3.56 18.42 6.92
CA ALA A 63 -3.99 19.71 6.37
C ALA A 63 -4.37 19.62 4.89
N LYS A 64 -3.76 18.70 4.14
CA LYS A 64 -4.10 18.41 2.73
C LYS A 64 -5.26 17.45 2.55
N GLY A 65 -5.74 16.79 3.60
CA GLY A 65 -6.82 15.79 3.53
C GLY A 65 -6.42 14.49 2.82
N ILE A 66 -5.13 14.17 2.71
CA ILE A 66 -4.63 12.98 1.97
C ILE A 66 -3.97 11.93 2.88
N VAL A 67 -4.05 12.09 4.20
CA VAL A 67 -3.35 11.23 5.16
C VAL A 67 -3.72 9.75 5.04
N LEU A 68 -5.01 9.44 4.90
CA LEU A 68 -5.49 8.06 4.76
C LEU A 68 -5.12 7.47 3.40
N ASP A 69 -5.04 8.31 2.36
CA ASP A 69 -4.69 7.88 1.01
C ASP A 69 -3.21 7.50 0.94
N VAL A 70 -2.36 8.30 1.58
CA VAL A 70 -0.94 8.00 1.70
C VAL A 70 -0.73 6.75 2.55
N LEU A 71 -1.44 6.60 3.67
CA LEU A 71 -1.38 5.38 4.49
C LEU A 71 -1.74 4.16 3.63
N LEU A 72 -2.91 4.19 2.98
CA LEU A 72 -3.38 3.04 2.21
C LEU A 72 -2.43 2.70 1.04
N ALA A 73 -1.88 3.71 0.35
CA ALA A 73 -0.88 3.51 -0.69
C ALA A 73 0.42 2.86 -0.17
N ASN A 74 0.82 3.17 1.06
CA ASN A 74 1.97 2.52 1.69
C ASN A 74 1.68 1.05 1.99
N LEU A 75 0.47 0.74 2.47
CA LEU A 75 0.07 -0.61 2.88
C LEU A 75 -0.21 -1.56 1.70
N MET A 76 -0.70 -1.08 0.56
CA MET A 76 -0.91 -1.93 -0.61
C MET A 76 0.40 -2.51 -1.13
N VAL A 77 0.46 -3.83 -1.31
CA VAL A 77 1.64 -4.52 -1.84
C VAL A 77 1.81 -4.25 -3.34
N ASP A 78 0.73 -4.37 -4.11
CA ASP A 78 0.75 -4.06 -5.54
C ASP A 78 0.75 -2.54 -5.79
N LYS A 79 1.91 -2.01 -6.16
CA LYS A 79 2.11 -0.58 -6.46
C LYS A 79 1.49 -0.13 -7.80
N LYS A 80 0.90 -1.03 -8.57
CA LYS A 80 0.09 -0.68 -9.76
C LYS A 80 -1.29 -0.16 -9.37
N ILE A 81 -1.78 -0.51 -8.18
CA ILE A 81 -3.06 -0.03 -7.66
C ILE A 81 -2.88 1.40 -7.14
N LYS A 82 -3.64 2.35 -7.70
CA LYS A 82 -3.70 3.72 -7.19
C LYS A 82 -4.92 3.89 -6.31
N VAL A 83 -4.75 4.54 -5.16
CA VAL A 83 -5.87 4.81 -4.24
C VAL A 83 -6.96 5.66 -4.89
N SER A 84 -6.61 6.52 -5.85
CA SER A 84 -7.56 7.32 -6.62
C SER A 84 -8.52 6.50 -7.49
N ASP A 85 -8.13 5.27 -7.81
CA ASP A 85 -8.89 4.41 -8.72
C ASP A 85 -9.92 3.58 -7.94
N LEU A 86 -9.80 3.49 -6.62
CA LEU A 86 -10.71 2.74 -5.75
C LEU A 86 -12.08 3.40 -5.66
N LEU A 87 -13.13 2.57 -5.72
CA LEU A 87 -14.45 2.96 -5.27
C LEU A 87 -14.42 3.34 -3.79
N ILE A 88 -15.21 4.33 -3.40
CA ILE A 88 -15.24 4.81 -2.01
C ILE A 88 -15.59 3.70 -1.00
N GLY A 89 -16.49 2.78 -1.38
CA GLY A 89 -16.85 1.63 -0.55
C GLY A 89 -15.69 0.65 -0.32
N ASP A 90 -14.92 0.37 -1.38
CA ASP A 90 -13.76 -0.52 -1.31
C ASP A 90 -12.61 0.14 -0.54
N LYS A 91 -12.36 1.43 -0.78
CA LYS A 91 -11.38 2.23 -0.04
C LYS A 91 -11.68 2.22 1.47
N ASN A 92 -12.94 2.41 1.86
CA ASN A 92 -13.35 2.35 3.25
C ASN A 92 -13.17 0.94 3.84
N ALA A 93 -13.53 -0.11 3.10
CA ALA A 93 -13.31 -1.49 3.56
C ALA A 93 -11.83 -1.79 3.80
N LEU A 94 -10.94 -1.33 2.91
CA LEU A 94 -9.50 -1.50 3.08
C LEU A 94 -8.94 -0.69 4.27
N LEU A 95 -9.48 0.49 4.56
CA LEU A 95 -9.10 1.25 5.75
C LEU A 95 -9.54 0.55 7.04
N ILE A 96 -10.71 -0.09 7.05
CA ILE A 96 -11.15 -0.91 8.18
C ILE A 96 -10.28 -2.15 8.32
N ALA A 97 -9.94 -2.82 7.22
CA ALA A 97 -9.03 -3.96 7.23
C ALA A 97 -7.65 -3.57 7.78
N ALA A 98 -7.08 -2.46 7.31
CA ALA A 98 -5.79 -1.94 7.79
C ALA A 98 -5.76 -1.72 9.32
N ARG A 99 -6.88 -1.30 9.93
CA ARG A 99 -7.00 -1.15 11.39
C ARG A 99 -6.92 -2.48 12.14
N VAL A 100 -7.40 -3.57 11.55
CA VAL A 100 -7.35 -4.91 12.17
C VAL A 100 -5.93 -5.49 12.12
N LEU A 101 -5.13 -5.08 11.13
CA LEU A 101 -3.73 -5.49 10.95
C LEU A 101 -2.73 -4.69 11.81
N ALA A 102 -3.23 -3.80 12.67
CA ALA A 102 -2.46 -2.91 13.55
C ALA A 102 -1.99 -3.58 14.84
#